data_AF-A0A936VS33-F1
#
_entry.id   AF-A0A936VS33-F1
#
_cell.length_a   1.000
_cell.length_b   1.000
_cell.length_c   1.000
_cell.angle_alpha   90.00
_cell.angle_beta   90.00
_cell.angle_gamma   90.00
#
_symmetry.space_group_name_H-M   'P 1'
#
loop_
_entity.id
_entity.type
_entity.pdbx_description
1 polymer ?
#
loop_
_entity_poly.entity_id
_entity_poly.type
_entity_poly.pdbx_seq_one_letter_code
_entity_poly.pdbx_strand_id
1 'polypeptide(L)'
;MRYSVVLTVAAAEDFRQLDGSLKEPVSKQLRKLKTAPRLGEHLGNRAGLDLTGYYKLYVAKKSIRIVYRIIDHEILVEVVAIGRREDLAVYQEALKQLKHKNR
;
A
#
# COMPACT_ATOMS: atom_id res chain seq x y z
N MET A 1 -9.52 -14.23 -11.91
CA MET A 1 -10.27 -13.59 -10.81
C MET A 1 -9.84 -12.14 -10.69
N ARG A 2 -10.76 -11.18 -10.52
CA ARG A 2 -10.44 -9.74 -10.48
C ARG A 2 -10.75 -9.19 -9.08
N TYR A 3 -9.74 -8.63 -8.43
CA TYR A 3 -9.83 -7.99 -7.11
C TYR A 3 -10.40 -6.58 -7.22
N SER A 4 -11.19 -6.20 -6.23
CA SER A 4 -11.49 -4.79 -5.95
C SER A 4 -10.26 -4.14 -5.33
N VAL A 5 -9.98 -2.89 -5.69
CA VAL A 5 -8.88 -2.11 -5.10
C VAL A 5 -9.51 -0.89 -4.44
N VAL A 6 -9.36 -0.80 -3.14
CA VAL A 6 -9.89 0.31 -2.32
C VAL A 6 -8.74 1.03 -1.65
N LEU A 7 -8.89 2.34 -1.49
CA LEU A 7 -7.93 3.18 -0.77
C LEU A 7 -8.58 3.54 0.56
N THR A 8 -7.82 3.36 1.64
CA THR A 8 -8.16 3.99 2.93
C THR A 8 -8.19 5.52 2.76
N VAL A 9 -8.81 6.22 3.72
CA VAL A 9 -8.88 7.69 3.70
C VAL A 9 -7.47 8.30 3.62
N ALA A 10 -6.52 7.75 4.38
CA ALA A 10 -5.12 8.16 4.35
C ALA A 10 -4.47 7.92 2.97
N ALA A 11 -4.59 6.72 2.42
CA ALA A 11 -4.04 6.41 1.10
C ALA A 11 -4.67 7.24 -0.03
N ALA A 12 -5.94 7.63 0.12
CA ALA A 12 -6.62 8.51 -0.84
C ALA A 12 -6.07 9.94 -0.76
N GLU A 13 -5.77 10.44 0.44
CA GLU A 13 -5.14 11.75 0.64
C GLU A 13 -3.70 11.75 0.12
N ASP A 14 -2.91 10.75 0.49
CA ASP A 14 -1.60 10.47 -0.08
C ASP A 14 -1.60 10.56 -1.61
N PHE A 15 -2.53 9.86 -2.27
CA PHE A 15 -2.65 9.89 -3.72
C PHE A 15 -3.02 11.28 -4.26
N ARG A 16 -3.89 12.03 -3.55
CA ARG A 16 -4.28 13.39 -3.95
C ARG A 16 -3.10 14.35 -3.89
N GLN A 17 -2.23 14.21 -2.90
CA GLN A 17 -1.07 15.06 -2.66
C GLN A 17 0.12 14.77 -3.59
N LEU A 18 0.12 13.65 -4.30
CA LEU A 18 1.16 13.36 -5.29
C LEU A 18 1.24 14.43 -6.38
N ASP A 19 2.46 14.70 -6.84
CA ASP A 19 2.70 15.48 -8.04
C ASP A 19 1.94 14.88 -9.24
N GLY A 20 1.43 15.73 -10.14
CA GLY A 20 0.64 15.28 -11.29
C GLY A 20 1.35 14.24 -12.16
N SER A 21 2.67 14.34 -12.29
CA SER A 21 3.51 13.39 -13.02
C SER A 21 3.59 11.99 -12.38
N LEU A 22 3.31 11.89 -11.08
CA LEU A 22 3.33 10.64 -10.32
C LEU A 22 1.96 9.98 -10.22
N LYS A 23 0.86 10.74 -10.36
CA LYS A 23 -0.51 10.22 -10.30
C LYS A 23 -0.79 9.14 -11.35
N GLU A 24 -0.38 9.36 -12.59
CA GLU A 24 -0.65 8.39 -13.67
C GLU A 24 0.14 7.08 -13.51
N PRO A 25 1.46 7.08 -13.25
CA PRO A 25 2.20 5.86 -12.91
C PRO A 25 1.61 5.09 -11.73
N VAL A 26 1.17 5.78 -10.67
CA VAL A 26 0.55 5.15 -9.50
C VAL A 26 -0.81 4.56 -9.87
N SER A 27 -1.65 5.29 -10.58
CA SER A 27 -2.96 4.82 -11.04
C SER A 27 -2.84 3.57 -11.93
N LYS A 28 -1.82 3.50 -12.80
CA LYS A 28 -1.52 2.29 -13.58
C LYS A 28 -1.22 1.08 -12.69
N GLN A 29 -0.47 1.26 -11.61
CA GLN A 29 -0.15 0.15 -10.70
C GLN A 29 -1.37 -0.28 -9.87
N LEU A 30 -2.19 0.67 -9.40
CA LEU A 30 -3.47 0.36 -8.74
C LEU A 30 -4.40 -0.46 -9.65
N ARG A 31 -4.46 -0.13 -10.95
CA ARG A 31 -5.22 -0.93 -11.92
C ARG A 31 -4.67 -2.34 -12.07
N LYS A 32 -3.34 -2.52 -12.07
CA LYS A 32 -2.69 -3.84 -12.16
C LYS A 32 -3.00 -4.72 -10.95
N LEU A 33 -3.11 -4.14 -9.75
CA LEU A 33 -3.46 -4.89 -8.53
C LEU A 33 -4.83 -5.58 -8.62
N LYS A 34 -5.75 -5.09 -9.47
CA LYS A 34 -7.03 -5.75 -9.73
C LYS A 34 -6.86 -7.15 -10.33
N THR A 35 -5.82 -7.40 -11.11
CA THR A 35 -5.62 -8.69 -11.78
C THR A 35 -4.39 -9.44 -11.28
N ALA A 36 -3.43 -8.72 -10.70
CA ALA A 36 -2.21 -9.27 -10.12
C ALA A 36 -2.00 -8.70 -8.71
N PRO A 37 -2.82 -9.10 -7.72
CA PRO A 37 -2.75 -8.54 -6.37
C PRO A 37 -1.43 -8.87 -5.66
N ARG A 38 -0.75 -9.95 -6.04
CA ARG A 38 0.55 -10.39 -5.47
C ARG A 38 1.76 -9.86 -6.24
N LEU A 39 1.59 -8.80 -7.03
CA LEU A 39 2.68 -8.19 -7.82
C LEU A 39 3.76 -7.53 -6.93
N GLY A 40 3.41 -7.18 -5.70
CA GLY A 40 4.32 -6.52 -4.76
C GLY A 40 5.23 -7.49 -4.01
N GLU A 41 6.24 -6.93 -3.37
CA GLU A 41 7.11 -7.64 -2.44
C GLU A 41 6.47 -7.69 -1.06
N HIS A 42 6.54 -8.84 -0.38
CA HIS A 42 6.16 -8.93 1.03
C HIS A 42 7.01 -7.98 1.87
N LEU A 43 6.38 -7.23 2.77
CA LEU A 43 7.09 -6.39 3.74
C LEU A 43 7.68 -7.24 4.87
N GLY A 44 6.91 -8.22 5.36
CA GLY A 44 7.34 -9.14 6.42
C GLY A 44 7.69 -8.41 7.72
N ASN A 45 8.56 -9.03 8.51
CA ASN A 45 9.08 -8.42 9.73
C ASN A 45 10.39 -7.68 9.43
N ARG A 46 10.44 -6.38 9.69
CA ARG A 46 11.67 -5.60 9.49
C ARG A 46 11.82 -4.53 10.57
N ALA A 47 13.02 -4.41 11.13
CA ALA A 47 13.34 -3.40 12.15
C ALA A 47 12.37 -3.37 13.36
N GLY A 48 11.89 -4.53 13.81
CA GLY A 48 10.97 -4.63 14.96
C GLY A 48 9.50 -4.33 14.63
N LEU A 49 9.17 -4.12 13.35
CA LEU A 49 7.80 -3.91 12.87
C LEU A 49 7.27 -5.19 12.24
N ASP A 50 6.14 -5.68 12.76
CA ASP A 50 5.44 -6.80 12.17
C ASP A 50 4.46 -6.31 11.09
N LEU A 51 4.93 -6.32 9.85
CA LEU A 51 4.15 -6.01 8.65
C LEU A 51 3.81 -7.30 7.88
N THR A 52 3.77 -8.44 8.58
CA THR A 52 3.29 -9.70 8.01
C THR A 52 1.88 -9.51 7.44
N GLY A 53 1.67 -10.00 6.21
CA GLY A 53 0.41 -9.81 5.46
C GLY A 53 0.34 -8.55 4.61
N TYR A 54 1.30 -7.63 4.74
CA TYR A 54 1.40 -6.44 3.89
C TYR A 54 2.41 -6.65 2.76
N TYR A 55 2.11 -5.96 1.66
CA TYR A 55 2.91 -5.91 0.45
C TYR A 55 3.30 -4.46 0.16
N LYS A 56 4.42 -4.29 -0.54
CA LYS A 56 4.82 -3.02 -1.12
C LYS A 56 5.01 -3.18 -2.63
N LEU A 57 4.62 -2.17 -3.39
CA LEU A 57 4.85 -2.11 -4.83
C LEU A 57 5.55 -0.80 -5.18
N TYR A 58 6.68 -0.91 -5.89
CA TYR A 58 7.45 0.25 -6.33
C TYR A 58 6.84 0.88 -7.58
N VAL A 59 6.85 2.20 -7.63
CA VAL A 59 6.40 3.02 -8.75
C VAL A 59 7.48 4.04 -9.11
N ALA A 60 7.46 4.55 -10.34
CA ALA A 60 8.31 5.67 -10.80
C ALA A 60 9.80 5.49 -10.45
N LYS A 61 10.44 4.42 -10.94
CA LYS A 61 11.85 4.09 -10.65
C LYS A 61 12.15 3.99 -9.14
N LYS A 62 11.20 3.45 -8.36
CA LYS A 62 11.29 3.24 -6.90
C LYS A 62 11.25 4.52 -6.05
N SER A 63 10.88 5.67 -6.63
CA SER A 63 10.67 6.90 -5.86
C SER A 63 9.41 6.83 -4.99
N ILE A 64 8.35 6.17 -5.49
CA ILE A 64 7.08 5.98 -4.78
C ILE A 64 6.85 4.51 -4.45
N ARG A 65 6.19 4.26 -3.31
CA ARG A 65 5.73 2.95 -2.85
C ARG A 65 4.23 2.97 -2.59
N ILE A 66 3.54 1.92 -3.00
CA ILE A 66 2.16 1.62 -2.62
C ILE A 66 2.23 0.51 -1.57
N VAL A 67 1.67 0.73 -0.38
CA VAL A 67 1.54 -0.29 0.66
C VAL A 67 0.11 -0.77 0.71
N TYR A 68 -0.08 -2.08 0.69
CA TYR A 68 -1.41 -2.68 0.65
C TYR A 68 -1.41 -4.06 1.31
N ARG A 69 -2.61 -4.56 1.62
CA ARG A 69 -2.85 -5.95 2.01
C ARG A 69 -3.85 -6.60 1.06
N ILE A 70 -3.80 -7.92 0.98
CA ILE A 70 -4.71 -8.73 0.18
C ILE A 70 -5.65 -9.44 1.15
N ILE A 71 -6.95 -9.26 0.96
CA ILE A 71 -8.01 -9.90 1.73
C ILE A 71 -8.66 -10.93 0.81
N ASP A 72 -8.08 -12.13 0.78
CA ASP A 72 -8.42 -13.17 -0.21
C ASP A 72 -9.88 -13.64 -0.11
N HIS A 73 -10.47 -13.67 1.08
CA HIS A 73 -11.86 -14.09 1.27
C HIS A 73 -12.88 -13.06 0.77
N GLU A 74 -12.48 -11.78 0.65
CA GLU A 74 -13.32 -10.70 0.11
C GLU A 74 -12.96 -10.32 -1.34
N ILE A 75 -11.92 -10.96 -1.92
CA ILE A 75 -11.40 -10.60 -3.24
C ILE A 75 -11.04 -9.10 -3.30
N LEU A 76 -10.40 -8.62 -2.24
CA LEU A 76 -10.14 -7.21 -2.00
C LEU A 76 -8.64 -6.94 -1.81
N VAL A 77 -8.17 -5.86 -2.41
CA VAL A 77 -6.88 -5.23 -2.14
C VAL A 77 -7.15 -3.90 -1.46
N GLU A 78 -6.71 -3.78 -0.21
CA GLU A 78 -6.83 -2.55 0.56
C GLU A 78 -5.48 -1.83 0.59
N VAL A 79 -5.44 -0.64 0.00
CA VAL A 79 -4.26 0.23 -0.03
C VAL A 79 -4.29 1.14 1.20
N VAL A 80 -3.22 1.05 2.00
CA VAL A 80 -3.12 1.75 3.29
C VAL A 80 -2.21 2.97 3.26
N ALA A 81 -1.28 3.05 2.30
CA ALA A 81 -0.40 4.21 2.13
C ALA A 81 0.16 4.30 0.70
N ILE A 82 0.42 5.51 0.22
CA ILE A 82 1.09 5.80 -1.06
C ILE A 82 2.06 6.96 -0.87
N GLY A 83 3.36 6.75 -1.02
CA GLY A 83 4.30 7.85 -0.79
C GLY A 83 5.76 7.53 -1.04
N ARG A 84 6.64 8.47 -0.71
CA ARG A 84 8.09 8.27 -0.77
C ARG A 84 8.55 7.38 0.38
N ARG A 85 9.83 7.02 0.38
CA ARG A 85 10.41 6.15 1.43
C ARG A 85 10.26 6.77 2.82
N GLU A 86 10.52 8.06 2.92
CA GLU A 86 10.49 8.85 4.15
C GLU A 86 9.08 8.94 4.73
N ASP A 87 8.08 9.28 3.90
CA ASP A 87 6.67 9.34 4.31
C ASP A 87 6.16 7.99 4.83
N LEU A 88 6.60 6.89 4.22
CA LEU A 88 6.20 5.55 4.62
C LEU A 88 6.76 5.11 5.97
N ALA A 89 7.87 5.69 6.44
CA ALA A 89 8.40 5.38 7.77
C ALA A 89 7.42 5.83 8.87
N VAL A 90 6.73 6.95 8.66
CA VAL A 90 5.66 7.42 9.54
C VAL A 90 4.48 6.44 9.55
N TYR A 91 4.11 5.92 8.38
CA TYR A 91 3.06 4.91 8.27
C TYR A 91 3.42 3.57 8.93
N GLN A 92 4.70 3.19 8.89
CA GLN A 92 5.19 2.00 9.59
C GLN A 92 4.96 2.10 11.10
N GLU A 93 5.20 3.27 11.69
CA GLU A 93 4.89 3.52 13.10
C GLU A 93 3.38 3.57 13.38
N ALA A 94 2.59 4.18 12.49
CA ALA A 94 1.13 4.22 12.65
C ALA A 94 0.48 2.83 12.56
N LEU A 95 0.95 1.96 11.65
CA LEU A 95 0.48 0.58 11.52
C LEU A 95 0.78 -0.26 12.77
N LYS A 96 1.83 0.07 13.53
CA LYS A 96 2.13 -0.53 14.84
C LYS A 96 0.99 -0.33 15.83
N GLN A 97 0.37 0.85 15.83
CA GLN A 97 -0.73 1.19 16.74
C GLN A 97 -2.05 0.52 16.33
N LEU A 98 -2.30 0.36 15.03
CA LEU A 98 -3.51 -0.27 14.51
C LEU A 98 -3.64 -1.74 14.92
N LYS A 99 -2.52 -2.49 15.03
CA LYS A 99 -2.51 -3.86 15.55
C LYS A 99 -2.87 -3.96 17.04
N HIS A 100 -2.66 -2.89 17.83
CA HIS A 100 -3.01 -2.88 19.25
C HIS A 100 -4.47 -2.53 19.52
N LYS A 101 -5.19 -1.96 18.55
CA LYS A 101 -6.59 -1.52 18.75
C LYS A 101 -7.65 -2.57 18.44
N ASN A 102 -7.26 -3.72 17.87
CA ASN A 102 -8.16 -4.82 17.51
C ASN A 102 -7.93 -6.09 18.35
N ARG A 103 -7.55 -5.93 19.62
CA ARG A 103 -7.46 -7.04 20.58
C ARG A 103 -8.49 -6.90 21.67
#